data_AF-A0A9Q3GVH7-F1
#
_entry.id   AF-A0A9Q3GVH7-F1
#
_cell.length_a   1.000
_cell.length_b   1.000
_cell.length_c   1.000
_cell.angle_alpha   90.00
_cell.angle_beta   90.00
_cell.angle_gamma   90.00
#
_symmetry.space_group_name_H-M   'P 1'
#
loop_
_entity.id
_entity.type
_entity.pdbx_description
1 polymer ?
#
loop_
_entity_poly.entity_id
_entity_poly.type
_entity_poly.pdbx_seq_one_letter_code
_entity_poly.pdbx_strand_id
1 'polypeptide(L)'
;MGLGKAIQAIALIGTSKQRLITNPQCSRPTIIIFPPCLITNWQSEISKHAQVGVLKAKIYHGPTHHSLSKAKILKFDIMITSYTTITQEFKKTNTSTS
;
A
#
# COMPACT_ATOMS: atom_id res chain seq x y z
N MET A 1 -14.89 -16.67 -3.59
CA MET A 1 -13.79 -17.15 -4.45
C MET A 1 -12.53 -17.42 -3.60
N GLY A 2 -12.45 -18.59 -2.95
CA GLY A 2 -11.51 -18.94 -1.87
C GLY A 2 -10.12 -19.48 -2.28
N LEU A 3 -9.59 -19.08 -3.44
CA LEU A 3 -8.28 -19.57 -3.94
C LEU A 3 -7.06 -18.92 -3.27
N GLY A 4 -7.24 -18.19 -2.17
CA GLY A 4 -6.11 -17.58 -1.46
C GLY A 4 -5.35 -16.48 -2.22
N LYS A 5 -5.91 -15.87 -3.27
CA LYS A 5 -5.20 -14.84 -4.06
C LYS A 5 -4.59 -13.70 -3.22
N ALA A 6 -5.26 -13.32 -2.12
CA ALA A 6 -4.73 -12.33 -1.19
C ALA A 6 -3.42 -12.80 -0.54
N ILE A 7 -3.36 -14.06 -0.09
CA ILE A 7 -2.14 -14.63 0.51
C ILE A 7 -1.00 -14.71 -0.50
N GLN A 8 -1.31 -15.05 -1.76
CA GLN A 8 -0.32 -15.12 -2.84
C GLN A 8 0.31 -13.75 -3.10
N ALA A 9 -0.51 -12.70 -3.12
CA ALA A 9 -0.02 -11.33 -3.27
C ALA A 9 0.81 -10.88 -2.06
N ILE A 10 0.39 -11.19 -0.83
CA ILE A 10 1.15 -10.89 0.39
C ILE A 10 2.52 -11.59 0.35
N ALA A 11 2.56 -12.86 -0.03
CA ALA A 11 3.80 -13.63 -0.16
C ALA A 11 4.74 -13.03 -1.22
N LEU A 12 4.20 -12.62 -2.37
CA LEU A 12 4.97 -11.97 -3.43
C LEU A 12 5.61 -10.65 -2.96
N ILE A 13 4.86 -9.85 -2.20
CA ILE A 13 5.35 -8.57 -1.65
C ILE A 13 6.43 -8.84 -0.60
N GLY A 14 6.23 -9.82 0.29
CA GLY A 14 7.22 -10.24 1.28
C GLY A 14 8.54 -10.66 0.65
N THR A 15 8.49 -11.55 -0.36
CA THR A 15 9.69 -11.98 -1.09
C THR A 15 10.37 -10.84 -1.83
N SER A 16 9.59 -9.89 -2.37
CA SER A 16 10.14 -8.71 -3.05
C SER A 16 10.83 -7.76 -2.09
N LYS A 17 10.31 -7.60 -0.86
CA LYS A 17 10.98 -6.84 0.21
C LYS A 17 12.33 -7.46 0.58
N GLN A 18 12.41 -8.78 0.73
CA GLN A 18 13.67 -9.48 1.02
C GLN A 18 14.76 -9.15 0.00
N ARG A 19 14.38 -8.99 -1.27
CA ARG A 19 15.26 -8.58 -2.38
C ARG A 19 15.66 -7.11 -2.36
N LEU A 20 14.91 -6.26 -1.67
CA LEU A 20 15.22 -4.83 -1.49
C LEU A 20 16.11 -4.58 -0.27
N ILE A 21 16.11 -5.48 0.72
CA ILE A 21 17.04 -5.44 1.86
C ILE A 21 18.50 -5.56 1.37
N THR A 22 18.75 -6.33 0.31
CA THR A 22 20.07 -6.46 -0.31
C THR A 22 20.47 -5.27 -1.18
N ASN A 23 19.53 -4.39 -1.57
CA ASN A 23 19.83 -3.18 -2.34
C ASN A 23 18.93 -1.98 -1.93
N PRO A 24 19.32 -1.25 -0.87
CA PRO A 24 18.47 -0.23 -0.24
C PRO A 24 18.20 1.01 -1.11
N GLN A 25 18.98 1.22 -2.19
CA GLN A 25 18.82 2.36 -3.10
C GLN A 25 17.51 2.34 -3.91
N CYS A 26 16.82 1.19 -3.97
CA CYS A 26 15.60 1.01 -4.75
C CYS A 26 14.38 0.61 -3.91
N SER A 27 14.38 0.88 -2.59
CA SER A 27 13.24 0.54 -1.73
C SER A 27 12.06 1.47 -2.00
N ARG A 28 11.12 1.04 -2.85
CA ARG A 28 9.86 1.72 -3.14
C ARG A 28 8.69 0.95 -2.54
N PRO A 29 7.68 1.65 -1.97
CA PRO A 29 6.47 1.00 -1.48
C PRO A 29 5.69 0.35 -2.62
N THR A 30 5.07 -0.80 -2.36
CA THR A 30 4.09 -1.40 -3.25
C THR A 30 2.73 -0.74 -3.03
N ILE A 31 2.12 -0.22 -4.09
CA ILE A 31 0.78 0.36 -4.04
C ILE A 31 -0.23 -0.72 -4.39
N ILE A 32 -1.24 -0.89 -3.56
CA ILE A 32 -2.37 -1.78 -3.82
C ILE A 32 -3.66 -0.96 -3.83
N ILE A 33 -4.45 -1.13 -4.89
CA ILE A 33 -5.67 -0.37 -5.12
C ILE A 33 -6.87 -1.30 -4.87
N PHE A 34 -7.75 -0.93 -3.95
CA PHE A 34 -8.95 -1.69 -3.64
C PHE A 34 -10.22 -0.83 -3.62
N PRO A 35 -11.38 -1.44 -3.89
CA PRO A 35 -12.65 -0.91 -3.40
C PRO A 35 -12.59 -0.68 -1.88
N PRO A 36 -13.12 0.44 -1.35
CA PRO A 36 -13.04 0.77 0.09
C PRO A 36 -13.54 -0.36 1.01
N CYS A 37 -14.59 -1.06 0.59
CA CYS A 37 -15.21 -2.16 1.34
C CYS A 37 -14.29 -3.36 1.60
N LEU A 38 -13.17 -3.48 0.87
CA LEU A 38 -12.23 -4.60 0.99
C LEU A 38 -10.98 -4.25 1.80
N ILE A 39 -10.80 -2.98 2.19
CA ILE A 39 -9.60 -2.52 2.91
C ILE A 39 -9.50 -3.18 4.28
N THR A 40 -10.62 -3.27 5.01
CA THR A 40 -10.68 -3.90 6.34
C THR A 40 -10.36 -5.39 6.29
N ASN A 41 -10.89 -6.09 5.28
CA ASN A 41 -10.57 -7.50 5.04
C ASN A 41 -9.07 -7.68 4.74
N TRP A 42 -8.48 -6.81 3.93
CA TRP A 42 -7.04 -6.87 3.64
C TRP A 42 -6.16 -6.59 4.85
N GLN A 43 -6.57 -5.67 5.71
CA GLN A 43 -5.86 -5.41 6.96
C GLN A 43 -5.84 -6.66 7.85
N SER A 44 -6.98 -7.36 7.96
CA SER A 44 -7.08 -8.63 8.69
C SER A 44 -6.20 -9.72 8.07
N GLU A 45 -6.22 -9.87 6.74
CA GLU A 45 -5.43 -10.87 6.02
C GLU A 45 -3.92 -10.62 6.15
N ILE A 46 -3.47 -9.35 6.10
CA ILE A 46 -2.07 -8.99 6.33
C ILE A 46 -1.67 -9.29 7.78
N SER A 47 -2.49 -8.90 8.76
CA SER A 47 -2.21 -9.20 10.18
C SER A 47 -2.19 -10.69 10.47
N LYS A 48 -2.98 -11.49 9.74
CA LYS A 48 -3.06 -12.95 9.92
C LYS A 48 -1.89 -13.70 9.27
N HIS A 49 -1.44 -13.25 8.11
CA HIS A 49 -0.48 -14.00 7.29
C HIS A 49 0.93 -13.39 7.22
N ALA A 50 1.11 -12.13 7.63
CA ALA A 50 2.42 -11.52 7.77
C ALA A 50 2.85 -11.50 9.24
N GLN A 51 4.08 -11.93 9.52
CA GLN A 51 4.67 -11.76 10.84
C GLN A 51 4.71 -10.28 11.21
N VAL A 52 4.39 -9.98 12.48
CA VAL A 52 4.39 -8.62 13.02
C VAL A 52 5.76 -7.98 12.80
N GLY A 53 5.79 -6.83 12.11
CA GLY A 53 7.01 -6.09 11.81
C GLY A 53 7.69 -6.41 10.47
N VAL A 54 7.30 -7.50 9.79
CA VAL A 54 7.87 -7.88 8.49
C VAL A 54 7.32 -7.04 7.34
N LEU A 55 6.03 -6.66 7.38
CA LEU A 55 5.41 -5.79 6.38
C LEU A 55 4.73 -4.60 7.05
N LYS A 56 5.21 -3.39 6.76
CA LYS A 56 4.59 -2.14 7.22
C LYS A 56 3.56 -1.67 6.20
N ALA A 57 2.30 -1.98 6.44
CA ALA A 57 1.19 -1.53 5.62
C ALA A 57 0.58 -0.22 6.16
N LYS A 58 0.23 0.70 5.25
CA LYS A 58 -0.48 1.93 5.58
C LYS A 58 -1.67 2.14 4.64
N ILE A 59 -2.82 2.47 5.23
CA ILE A 59 -4.01 2.85 4.48
C ILE A 59 -3.92 4.34 4.14
N TYR A 60 -4.13 4.61 2.86
CA TYR A 60 -4.09 5.92 2.22
C TYR A 60 -5.49 6.22 1.70
N HIS A 61 -6.36 6.60 2.63
CA HIS A 61 -7.76 6.91 2.37
C HIS A 61 -8.24 8.00 3.34
N GLY A 62 -9.29 8.74 2.95
CA GLY A 62 -9.93 9.76 3.77
C GLY A 62 -9.07 11.01 4.03
N PRO A 63 -9.51 11.89 4.96
CA PRO A 63 -8.87 13.19 5.23
C PRO A 63 -7.41 13.07 5.72
N THR A 64 -7.01 11.91 6.26
CA THR A 64 -5.65 11.63 6.71
C THR A 64 -4.61 11.52 5.58
N HIS A 65 -5.06 11.40 4.32
CA HIS A 65 -4.19 11.31 3.15
C HIS A 65 -3.35 12.58 2.93
N HIS A 66 -3.91 13.77 3.21
CA HIS A 66 -3.22 15.05 3.02
C HIS A 66 -2.04 15.30 3.97
N SER A 67 -1.94 14.53 5.06
CA SER A 67 -0.87 14.68 6.07
C SER A 67 0.37 13.82 5.79
N LEU A 68 0.31 12.92 4.80
CA LEU A 68 1.40 11.99 4.51
C LEU A 68 2.39 12.60 3.52
N SER A 69 3.48 13.15 4.07
CA SER A 69 4.65 13.54 3.28
C SER A 69 5.27 12.34 2.55
N LYS A 70 5.87 12.58 1.38
CA LYS A 70 6.66 11.59 0.62
C LYS A 70 7.66 10.84 1.49
N ALA A 71 8.31 11.52 2.43
CA ALA A 71 9.27 10.91 3.36
C ALA A 71 8.62 9.91 4.34
N LYS A 72 7.34 10.10 4.68
CA LYS A 72 6.58 9.12 5.48
C LYS A 72 6.14 7.93 4.63
N ILE A 73 5.72 8.18 3.39
CA ILE A 73 5.26 7.13 2.45
C ILE A 73 6.39 6.14 2.18
N LEU A 74 7.62 6.60 1.99
CA LEU A 74 8.79 5.76 1.75
C LEU A 74 9.20 4.87 2.95
N LYS A 75 8.64 5.08 4.14
CA LYS A 75 8.89 4.23 5.32
C LYS A 75 8.00 2.99 5.39
N PHE A 76 7.00 2.92 4.52
CA PHE A 76 6.06 1.80 4.45
C PHE A 76 6.44 0.87 3.30
N ASP A 77 6.11 -0.41 3.46
CA ASP A 77 6.32 -1.42 2.43
C ASP A 77 5.09 -1.53 1.52
N ILE A 78 3.90 -1.30 2.09
CA ILE A 78 2.61 -1.42 1.41
C ILE A 78 1.79 -0.16 1.64
N MET A 79 1.31 0.44 0.54
CA MET A 79 0.36 1.54 0.54
C MET A 79 -0.96 1.06 -0.04
N ILE A 80 -2.01 1.05 0.78
CA ILE A 80 -3.35 0.62 0.36
C ILE A 80 -4.17 1.87 0.06
N THR A 81 -4.67 2.01 -1.16
CA THR A 81 -5.50 3.15 -1.57
C THR A 81 -6.75 2.67 -2.30
N SER A 82 -7.64 3.60 -2.63
CA SER A 82 -8.85 3.31 -3.40
C SER A 82 -8.87 4.06 -4.72
N TYR A 83 -9.61 3.53 -5.68
CA TYR A 83 -9.77 4.16 -7.00
C TYR A 83 -10.25 5.61 -6.88
N THR A 84 -11.21 5.87 -6.00
CA THR A 84 -11.75 7.22 -5.78
C THR A 84 -10.67 8.19 -5.28
N THR A 85 -9.83 7.74 -4.35
CA THR A 85 -8.69 8.53 -3.84
C THR A 85 -7.68 8.84 -4.94
N ILE A 86 -7.29 7.84 -5.75
CA ILE A 86 -6.36 8.06 -6.88
C ILE A 86 -6.93 9.07 -7.88
N THR A 87 -8.20 8.93 -8.24
CA THR A 87 -8.83 9.87 -9.19
C THR A 87 -8.87 11.29 -8.65
N GLN A 88 -9.11 11.49 -7.35
CA GLN A 88 -9.08 12.82 -6.72
C GLN A 88 -7.67 13.44 -6.75
N GLU A 89 -6.63 12.66 -6.43
CA GLU A 89 -5.24 13.12 -6.46
C GLU A 89 -4.74 13.41 -7.87
N PHE A 90 -5.15 12.58 -8.84
CA PHE A 90 -4.83 12.80 -10.25
C PHE A 90 -5.45 14.10 -10.77
N LYS A 91 -6.69 14.39 -10.38
CA LYS A 91 -7.34 15.67 -10.72
C LYS A 91 -6.62 16.86 -10.10
N LYS A 92 -6.23 16.77 -8.82
CA LYS A 92 -5.47 17.82 -8.11
C LYS A 92 -4.14 18.13 -8.79
N THR A 93 -3.40 17.10 -9.18
CA THR A 93 -2.10 17.27 -9.87
C THR A 93 -2.26 18.03 -11.19
N ASN A 94 -3.30 17.72 -11.97
CA ASN A 94 -3.54 18.42 -13.24
C ASN A 94 -3.97 19.89 -13.05
N THR A 95 -4.74 20.20 -12.00
CA THR A 95 -5.18 21.58 -11.72
C THR A 95 -4.08 22.52 -11.22
N SER A 96 -2.96 22.00 -10.69
CA SER A 96 -1.81 22.80 -10.25
C SER A 96 -0.82 23.15 -11.37
N THR A 97 -1.10 22.72 -12.60
CA THR A 97 -0.29 22.97 -13.81
C THR A 97 -0.99 23.88 -14.81
N SER A 98 -2.01 24.63 -14.39
CA SER A 98 -2.71 25.63 -15.18
C SER A 98 -2.80 26.95 -14.44
#